data_AF-A0A1F9LWR6-F1
#
_entry.id   AF-A0A1F9LWR6-F1
#
_cell.length_a   1.000
_cell.length_b   1.000
_cell.length_c   1.000
_cell.angle_alpha   90.00
_cell.angle_beta   90.00
_cell.angle_gamma   90.00
#
_symmetry.space_group_name_H-M   'P 1'
#
loop_
_entity.id
_entity.type
_entity.pdbx_description
1 polymer ?
#
loop_
_entity_poly.entity_id
_entity_poly.type
_entity_poly.pdbx_seq_one_letter_code
_entity_poly.pdbx_strand_id
1 'polypeptide(L)'
;MRKYGLWLGAMLLVLVGLAGTAWAAVDWKTVSSWRPEERPVDLAFSQDGKWVFLLTARNNVLIYSAAGKLEGRIPVEPGAQGIAISPRGDQLLLFNPGKESVQVIAVGFIVQINTVGAPFMGPAEAPVEIVLFSDFQCPACSTVPPLMDQVLELYPRQVRLVFKNFPLIIHPFARTAAMAALAAAEQGKFWAFHDQLFRISAALDNDKIGQIAANLKLDVKRFRADIAGPVLRQKLEQDLNDGREAGVDGTPSIFVNGRRLNDRSLPALRQMVDEELAKKRN
;
A
#
# COMPACT_ATOMS: atom_id res chain seq x y z
N MET A 1 15.44 27.64 86.65
CA MET A 1 14.72 28.82 86.10
C MET A 1 15.59 29.52 85.05
N ARG A 2 15.40 29.19 83.77
CA ARG A 2 15.81 30.03 82.63
C ARG A 2 15.02 29.59 81.40
N LYS A 3 14.44 30.57 80.72
CA LYS A 3 13.40 30.50 79.70
C LYS A 3 13.98 30.08 78.33
N TYR A 4 13.27 29.22 77.60
CA TYR A 4 13.32 29.14 76.14
C TYR A 4 11.88 29.07 75.64
N GLY A 5 11.37 30.18 75.09
CA GLY A 5 10.13 30.21 74.33
C GLY A 5 10.45 30.04 72.85
N LEU A 6 10.04 28.93 72.25
CA LEU A 6 9.96 28.81 70.79
C LEU A 6 8.63 29.42 70.35
N TRP A 7 8.69 30.51 69.59
CA TRP A 7 7.58 30.98 68.76
C TRP A 7 7.78 30.43 67.34
N LEU A 8 6.95 29.44 66.96
CA LEU A 8 6.81 28.98 65.58
C LEU A 8 5.83 29.90 64.86
N GLY A 9 6.35 30.83 64.05
CA GLY A 9 5.55 31.58 63.09
C GLY A 9 5.33 30.75 61.83
N ALA A 10 4.10 30.26 61.63
CA ALA A 10 3.71 29.58 60.40
C ALA A 10 3.47 30.63 59.29
N MET A 11 4.32 30.64 58.27
CA MET A 11 4.18 31.49 57.08
C MET A 11 3.40 30.71 56.01
N LEU A 12 2.11 31.03 55.86
CA LEU A 12 1.22 30.41 54.88
C LEU A 12 1.48 31.03 53.50
N LEU A 13 2.20 30.33 52.62
CA LEU A 13 2.35 30.70 51.21
C LEU A 13 1.10 30.30 50.43
N VAL A 14 0.27 31.28 50.04
CA VAL A 14 -0.85 31.07 49.11
C VAL A 14 -0.32 31.14 47.68
N LEU A 15 -0.11 29.97 47.07
CA LEU A 15 0.16 29.84 45.63
C LEU A 15 -1.16 30.00 44.88
N VAL A 16 -1.42 31.18 44.32
CA VAL A 16 -2.50 31.40 43.35
C VAL A 16 -2.04 30.84 42.01
N GLY A 17 -2.45 29.61 41.70
CA GLY A 17 -2.27 29.02 40.37
C GLY A 17 -3.19 29.70 39.37
N LEU A 18 -2.66 30.64 38.58
CA LEU A 18 -3.34 31.13 37.38
C LEU A 18 -3.30 30.02 36.32
N ALA A 19 -4.33 29.18 36.30
CA ALA A 19 -4.61 28.30 35.17
C ALA A 19 -5.02 29.18 33.98
N GLY A 20 -4.05 29.62 33.19
CA GLY A 20 -4.30 30.27 31.91
C GLY A 20 -5.01 29.27 30.99
N THR A 21 -6.25 29.58 30.60
CA THR A 21 -6.94 28.82 29.56
C THR A 21 -6.15 29.01 28.26
N ALA A 22 -5.60 27.93 27.72
CA ALA A 22 -5.02 27.96 26.38
C ALA A 22 -6.17 28.01 25.38
N TRP A 23 -6.41 29.18 24.77
CA TRP A 23 -7.37 29.30 23.68
C TRP A 23 -6.68 28.84 22.39
N ALA A 24 -7.13 27.73 21.81
CA ALA A 24 -6.74 27.37 20.46
C ALA A 24 -7.45 28.30 19.48
N ALA A 25 -6.69 29.15 18.76
CA ALA A 25 -7.23 29.96 17.68
C ALA A 25 -7.25 29.13 16.38
N VAL A 26 -8.33 29.25 15.61
CA VAL A 26 -8.42 28.63 14.28
C VAL A 26 -7.84 29.60 13.26
N ASP A 27 -6.69 29.26 12.68
CA ASP A 27 -6.12 29.96 11.52
C ASP A 27 -6.67 29.34 10.23
N TRP A 28 -7.09 30.18 9.29
CA TRP A 28 -7.71 29.73 8.05
C TRP A 28 -7.33 30.63 6.88
N LYS A 29 -7.18 30.02 5.70
CA LYS A 29 -7.01 30.72 4.42
C LYS A 29 -7.66 29.93 3.29
N THR A 30 -8.23 30.63 2.31
CA THR A 30 -8.70 29.98 1.08
C THR A 30 -7.48 29.57 0.25
N VAL A 31 -7.32 28.27 0.03
CA VAL A 31 -6.21 27.73 -0.79
C VAL A 31 -6.55 27.76 -2.27
N SER A 32 -7.80 27.48 -2.64
CA SER A 32 -8.28 27.49 -4.01
C SER A 32 -9.80 27.67 -4.08
N SER A 33 -10.30 28.08 -5.24
CA SER A 33 -11.74 28.10 -5.56
C SER A 33 -11.93 27.71 -7.02
N TRP A 34 -12.82 26.77 -7.28
CA TRP A 34 -13.13 26.29 -8.62
C TRP A 34 -14.64 26.02 -8.74
N ARG A 35 -15.16 26.08 -9.97
CA ARG A 35 -16.57 25.80 -10.26
C ARG A 35 -16.69 24.45 -10.96
N PRO A 36 -17.46 23.50 -10.41
CA PRO A 36 -17.71 22.22 -11.09
C PRO A 36 -18.55 22.40 -12.35
N GLU A 37 -18.43 21.45 -13.30
CA GLU A 37 -19.24 21.42 -14.53
C GLU A 37 -20.74 21.21 -14.29
N GLU A 38 -21.11 20.66 -13.14
CA GLU A 38 -22.49 20.33 -12.79
C GLU A 38 -22.80 20.81 -11.37
N ARG A 39 -24.07 21.12 -11.12
CA ARG A 39 -24.52 21.58 -9.80
C ARG A 39 -24.21 20.49 -8.75
N PRO A 40 -23.39 20.81 -7.73
CA PRO A 40 -23.05 19.86 -6.69
C PRO A 40 -24.25 19.59 -5.79
N VAL A 41 -24.37 18.34 -5.35
CA VAL A 41 -25.34 17.88 -4.34
C VAL A 41 -24.58 17.61 -3.04
N ASP A 42 -23.52 16.80 -3.11
CA ASP A 42 -22.69 16.40 -1.99
C ASP A 42 -21.29 16.01 -2.50
N LEU A 43 -20.32 15.83 -1.61
CA LEU A 43 -18.95 15.47 -1.97
C LEU A 43 -18.30 14.53 -0.96
N ALA A 44 -17.43 13.66 -1.47
CA ALA A 44 -16.54 12.81 -0.69
C ALA A 44 -15.10 12.96 -1.20
N PHE A 45 -14.12 12.61 -0.36
CA PHE A 45 -12.70 12.62 -0.71
C PHE A 45 -12.14 11.22 -0.69
N SER A 46 -11.17 10.92 -1.54
CA SER A 46 -10.31 9.75 -1.32
C SER A 46 -9.54 9.90 -0.01
N GLN A 47 -9.15 8.77 0.58
CA GLN A 47 -8.43 8.78 1.87
C GLN A 47 -7.07 9.47 1.81
N ASP A 48 -6.41 9.43 0.65
CA ASP A 48 -5.16 10.13 0.39
C ASP A 48 -5.36 11.61 0.02
N GLY A 49 -6.61 12.09 -0.03
CA GLY A 49 -6.98 13.45 -0.39
C GLY A 49 -6.69 13.83 -1.85
N LYS A 50 -6.24 12.89 -2.69
CA LYS A 50 -5.87 13.17 -4.09
C LYS A 50 -7.09 13.35 -5.00
N TRP A 51 -8.24 12.81 -4.61
CA TRP A 51 -9.45 12.77 -5.42
C TRP A 51 -10.65 13.35 -4.67
N VAL A 52 -11.46 14.12 -5.40
CA VAL A 52 -12.74 14.65 -4.96
C VAL A 52 -13.83 13.97 -5.79
N PHE A 53 -14.74 13.28 -5.11
CA PHE A 53 -15.92 12.65 -5.70
C PHE A 53 -17.12 13.56 -5.48
N LEU A 54 -17.57 14.22 -6.53
CA LEU A 54 -18.66 15.20 -6.46
C LEU A 54 -19.95 14.57 -6.98
N LEU A 55 -20.91 14.32 -6.10
CA LEU A 55 -22.26 13.95 -6.49
C LEU A 55 -22.98 15.17 -7.06
N THR A 56 -23.70 14.98 -8.16
CA THR A 56 -24.32 16.07 -8.92
C THR A 56 -25.82 15.89 -9.08
N ALA A 57 -26.52 16.99 -9.33
CA ALA A 57 -27.95 16.99 -9.57
C ALA A 57 -28.36 16.30 -10.90
N ARG A 58 -27.39 15.95 -11.76
CA ARG A 58 -27.61 15.24 -13.03
C ARG A 58 -27.31 13.74 -12.93
N ASN A 59 -27.34 13.18 -11.73
CA ASN A 59 -27.14 11.74 -11.47
C ASN A 59 -25.76 11.24 -11.93
N ASN A 60 -24.74 12.06 -11.71
CA ASN A 60 -23.34 11.69 -11.90
C ASN A 60 -22.56 11.87 -10.60
N VAL A 61 -21.54 11.03 -10.41
CA VAL A 61 -20.38 11.36 -9.59
C VAL A 61 -19.27 11.82 -10.53
N LEU A 62 -18.85 13.07 -10.40
CA LEU A 62 -17.68 13.60 -11.09
C LEU A 62 -16.43 13.36 -10.25
N ILE A 63 -15.35 12.93 -10.89
CA ILE A 63 -14.07 12.67 -10.24
C ILE A 63 -13.15 13.83 -10.59
N TYR A 64 -12.76 14.62 -9.58
CA TYR A 64 -11.77 15.68 -9.74
C TYR A 64 -10.46 15.31 -9.03
N SER A 65 -9.34 15.82 -9.53
CA SER A 65 -8.12 15.88 -8.73
C SER A 65 -8.26 16.90 -7.60
N ALA A 66 -7.39 16.83 -6.59
CA ALA A 66 -7.32 17.82 -5.50
C ALA A 66 -7.13 19.27 -6.00
N ALA A 67 -6.60 19.45 -7.21
CA ALA A 67 -6.44 20.75 -7.86
C ALA A 67 -7.68 21.24 -8.62
N GLY A 68 -8.78 20.47 -8.64
CA GLY A 68 -10.03 20.83 -9.31
C GLY A 68 -10.06 20.52 -10.81
N LYS A 69 -9.16 19.67 -11.32
CA LYS A 69 -9.21 19.17 -12.71
C LYS A 69 -10.18 17.99 -12.80
N LEU A 70 -11.10 18.00 -13.77
CA LEU A 70 -12.00 16.86 -14.01
C LEU A 70 -11.22 15.71 -14.66
N GLU A 71 -11.36 14.51 -14.09
CA GLU A 71 -10.62 13.31 -14.49
C GLU A 71 -11.57 12.17 -14.90
N GLY A 72 -12.84 12.22 -14.48
CA GLY A 72 -13.81 11.19 -14.85
C GLY A 72 -15.23 11.47 -14.42
N ARG A 73 -16.14 10.61 -14.88
CA ARG A 73 -17.57 10.65 -14.60
C ARG A 73 -18.11 9.25 -14.42
N ILE A 74 -18.88 9.03 -13.35
CA ILE A 74 -19.57 7.79 -13.06
C ILE A 74 -21.08 8.08 -13.09
N PRO A 75 -21.86 7.48 -14.00
CA PRO A 75 -23.31 7.58 -13.94
C PRO A 75 -23.82 6.82 -12.71
N VAL A 76 -24.78 7.41 -12.00
CA VAL A 76 -25.32 6.82 -10.76
C VAL A 76 -26.84 6.79 -10.76
N GLU A 77 -27.42 6.10 -9.78
CA GLU A 77 -28.87 6.00 -9.64
C GLU A 77 -29.52 7.39 -9.50
N PRO A 78 -30.60 7.67 -10.25
CA PRO A 78 -31.32 8.93 -10.10
C PRO A 78 -31.87 9.16 -8.70
N GLY A 79 -31.65 10.37 -8.19
CA GLY A 79 -32.17 10.81 -6.90
C GLY A 79 -31.26 10.54 -5.69
N ALA A 80 -30.03 10.08 -5.90
CA ALA A 80 -29.04 10.02 -4.82
C ALA A 80 -28.86 11.42 -4.18
N GLN A 81 -28.88 11.47 -2.84
CA GLN A 81 -28.85 12.72 -2.07
C GLN A 81 -27.55 12.92 -1.30
N GLY A 82 -26.68 11.91 -1.29
CA GLY A 82 -25.31 12.13 -0.87
C GLY A 82 -24.42 10.92 -1.04
N ILE A 83 -23.18 11.10 -0.67
CA ILE A 83 -22.06 10.24 -1.03
C ILE A 83 -21.09 10.11 0.14
N ALA A 84 -20.62 8.90 0.38
CA ALA A 84 -19.54 8.62 1.32
C ALA A 84 -18.50 7.71 0.67
N ILE A 85 -17.27 7.77 1.16
CA ILE A 85 -16.25 6.77 0.82
C ILE A 85 -16.16 5.73 1.95
N SER A 86 -15.92 4.47 1.59
CA SER A 86 -15.71 3.42 2.57
C SER A 86 -14.48 3.72 3.44
N PRO A 87 -14.42 3.20 4.68
CA PRO A 87 -13.22 3.28 5.53
C PRO A 87 -11.99 2.60 4.95
N ARG A 88 -12.09 1.88 3.83
CA ARG A 88 -10.95 1.33 3.09
C ARG A 88 -10.58 2.15 1.85
N GLY A 89 -11.36 3.17 1.50
CA GLY A 89 -11.12 4.03 0.35
C GLY A 89 -11.44 3.41 -1.01
N ASP A 90 -12.04 2.22 -1.05
CA ASP A 90 -12.22 1.39 -2.25
C ASP A 90 -13.67 1.34 -2.75
N GLN A 91 -14.61 1.98 -2.04
CA GLN A 91 -16.01 2.02 -2.44
C GLN A 91 -16.61 3.40 -2.17
N LEU A 92 -17.44 3.87 -3.09
CA LEU A 92 -18.36 4.98 -2.89
C LEU A 92 -19.74 4.42 -2.53
N LEU A 93 -20.33 4.96 -1.48
CA LEU A 93 -21.68 4.64 -1.03
C LEU A 93 -22.57 5.84 -1.33
N LEU A 94 -23.60 5.64 -2.15
CA LEU A 94 -24.56 6.68 -2.47
C LEU A 94 -25.90 6.35 -1.83
N PHE A 95 -26.41 7.26 -1.00
CA PHE A 95 -27.68 7.09 -0.32
C PHE A 95 -28.81 7.76 -1.09
N ASN A 96 -29.93 7.05 -1.25
CA ASN A 96 -31.12 7.55 -1.92
C ASN A 96 -32.35 7.33 -1.04
N PRO A 97 -32.73 8.32 -0.21
CA PRO A 97 -33.85 8.19 0.71
C PRO A 97 -35.19 8.00 -0.03
N GLY A 98 -35.33 8.61 -1.22
CA GLY A 98 -36.57 8.52 -2.00
C GLY A 98 -36.81 7.14 -2.61
N LYS A 99 -35.78 6.29 -2.69
CA LYS A 99 -35.86 4.91 -3.16
C LYS A 99 -35.54 3.87 -2.10
N GLU A 100 -35.26 4.30 -0.88
CA GLU A 100 -34.83 3.42 0.22
C GLU A 100 -33.61 2.54 -0.17
N SER A 101 -32.70 3.08 -0.99
CA SER A 101 -31.57 2.34 -1.57
C SER A 101 -30.22 2.93 -1.18
N VAL A 102 -29.19 2.06 -1.18
CA VAL A 102 -27.78 2.43 -1.14
C VAL A 102 -27.07 1.78 -2.33
N GLN A 103 -26.53 2.60 -3.22
CA GLN A 103 -25.70 2.12 -4.34
C GLN A 103 -24.24 2.09 -3.89
N VAL A 104 -23.57 0.95 -4.09
CA VAL A 104 -22.14 0.80 -3.78
C VAL A 104 -21.37 0.72 -5.09
N ILE A 105 -20.40 1.61 -5.28
CA ILE A 105 -19.56 1.68 -6.47
C ILE A 105 -18.13 1.41 -6.07
N ALA A 106 -17.52 0.36 -6.62
CA ALA A 106 -16.11 0.10 -6.44
C ALA A 106 -15.28 1.19 -7.14
N VAL A 107 -14.32 1.78 -6.42
CA VAL A 107 -13.34 2.71 -6.97
C VAL A 107 -11.95 2.10 -6.85
N GLY A 108 -11.32 1.86 -8.00
CA GLY A 108 -9.95 1.39 -8.08
C GLY A 108 -9.04 2.50 -8.59
N PHE A 109 -8.03 2.86 -7.83
CA PHE A 109 -6.98 3.76 -8.30
C PHE A 109 -5.90 2.95 -9.00
N ILE A 110 -5.50 3.43 -10.19
CA ILE A 110 -4.39 2.83 -10.94
C ILE A 110 -3.11 3.56 -10.53
N VAL A 111 -2.21 2.86 -9.86
CA VAL A 111 -0.88 3.37 -9.53
C VAL A 111 0.14 2.92 -10.57
N GLN A 112 1.06 3.81 -10.92
CA GLN A 112 2.23 3.44 -11.73
C GLN A 112 3.29 2.89 -10.80
N ILE A 113 3.80 1.68 -11.09
CA ILE A 113 4.83 1.02 -10.28
C ILE A 113 6.02 0.77 -11.18
N ASN A 114 7.20 1.25 -10.79
CA ASN A 114 8.42 1.00 -11.54
C ASN A 114 8.87 -0.46 -11.39
N THR A 115 8.74 -1.27 -12.45
CA THR A 115 9.15 -2.68 -12.44
C THR A 115 10.46 -2.95 -13.16
N VAL A 116 11.17 -1.89 -13.60
CA VAL A 116 12.43 -2.04 -14.36
C VAL A 116 13.49 -2.73 -13.51
N GLY A 117 14.03 -3.84 -14.03
CA GLY A 117 15.08 -4.63 -13.38
C GLY A 117 14.61 -5.47 -12.18
N ALA A 118 13.30 -5.47 -11.87
CA ALA A 118 12.74 -6.34 -10.84
C ALA A 118 12.69 -7.80 -11.35
N PRO A 119 12.88 -8.80 -10.46
CA PRO A 119 12.69 -10.21 -10.82
C PRO A 119 11.25 -10.48 -11.25
N PHE A 120 11.06 -11.27 -12.32
CA PHE A 120 9.73 -11.63 -12.79
C PHE A 120 9.63 -13.08 -13.29
N MET A 121 8.39 -13.58 -13.37
CA MET A 121 7.99 -14.82 -14.05
C MET A 121 6.96 -14.53 -15.14
N GLY A 122 6.85 -15.44 -16.12
CA GLY A 122 5.97 -15.27 -17.28
C GLY A 122 6.62 -14.47 -18.42
N PRO A 123 5.87 -14.21 -19.51
CA PRO A 123 6.39 -13.47 -20.67
C PRO A 123 6.69 -12.01 -20.32
N ALA A 124 7.83 -11.48 -20.79
CA ALA A 124 8.21 -10.08 -20.53
C ALA A 124 7.15 -9.07 -21.01
N GLU A 125 6.55 -9.35 -22.17
CA GLU A 125 5.55 -8.49 -22.83
C GLU A 125 4.10 -8.95 -22.56
N ALA A 126 3.86 -9.61 -21.43
CA ALA A 126 2.51 -10.04 -21.07
C ALA A 126 1.58 -8.81 -20.91
N PRO A 127 0.34 -8.85 -21.45
CA PRO A 127 -0.61 -7.73 -21.38
C PRO A 127 -1.09 -7.40 -19.96
N VAL A 128 -0.95 -8.35 -19.02
CA VAL A 128 -1.26 -8.17 -17.61
C VAL A 128 -0.01 -8.34 -16.77
N GLU A 129 0.33 -7.33 -15.98
CA GLU A 129 1.37 -7.37 -14.97
C GLU A 129 0.74 -7.48 -13.58
N ILE A 130 1.17 -8.48 -12.82
CA ILE A 130 0.92 -8.60 -11.40
C ILE A 130 2.18 -8.17 -10.66
N VAL A 131 2.10 -7.12 -9.83
CA VAL A 131 3.20 -6.72 -8.94
C VAL A 131 2.87 -7.19 -7.52
N LEU A 132 3.77 -7.97 -6.94
CA LEU A 132 3.71 -8.45 -5.56
C LEU A 132 4.78 -7.76 -4.72
N PHE A 133 4.35 -6.91 -3.78
CA PHE A 133 5.19 -6.43 -2.69
C PHE A 133 5.15 -7.41 -1.53
N SER A 134 6.30 -7.94 -1.13
CA SER A 134 6.38 -9.04 -0.19
C SER A 134 7.58 -8.96 0.75
N ASP A 135 7.46 -9.63 1.89
CA ASP A 135 8.45 -9.74 2.94
C ASP A 135 8.65 -11.23 3.28
N PHE A 136 9.89 -11.70 3.20
CA PHE A 136 10.24 -13.11 3.42
C PHE A 136 10.01 -13.60 4.86
N GLN A 137 9.88 -12.73 5.85
CA GLN A 137 9.54 -13.06 7.24
C GLN A 137 8.07 -12.83 7.60
N CYS A 138 7.27 -12.25 6.70
CA CYS A 138 5.87 -12.02 6.96
C CYS A 138 5.07 -13.33 6.85
N PRO A 139 4.37 -13.77 7.92
CA PRO A 139 3.59 -15.02 7.88
C PRO A 139 2.48 -15.00 6.82
N ALA A 140 1.89 -13.85 6.54
CA ALA A 140 0.87 -13.72 5.51
C ALA A 140 1.45 -13.72 4.09
N CYS A 141 2.75 -13.44 3.92
CA CYS A 141 3.41 -13.50 2.61
C CYS A 141 3.74 -14.94 2.20
N SER A 142 4.05 -15.82 3.15
CA SER A 142 4.37 -17.23 2.85
C SER A 142 3.20 -18.03 2.28
N THR A 143 1.96 -17.51 2.37
CA THR A 143 0.76 -18.13 1.79
C THR A 143 0.45 -17.68 0.36
N VAL A 144 1.16 -16.67 -0.16
CA VAL A 144 0.92 -16.08 -1.49
C VAL A 144 1.51 -16.88 -2.66
N PRO A 145 2.69 -17.53 -2.58
CA PRO A 145 3.27 -18.22 -3.72
C PRO A 145 2.32 -19.22 -4.42
N PRO A 146 1.57 -20.08 -3.71
CA PRO A 146 0.62 -20.99 -4.37
C PRO A 146 -0.48 -20.28 -5.17
N LEU A 147 -0.95 -19.11 -4.71
CA LEU A 147 -1.94 -18.30 -5.42
C LEU A 147 -1.35 -17.74 -6.72
N MET A 148 -0.09 -17.29 -6.68
CA MET A 148 0.61 -16.76 -7.85
C MET A 148 0.90 -17.87 -8.88
N ASP A 149 1.31 -19.05 -8.42
CA ASP A 149 1.54 -20.22 -9.27
C ASP A 149 0.26 -20.60 -10.03
N GLN A 150 -0.88 -20.69 -9.33
CA GLN A 150 -2.18 -20.98 -9.95
C GLN A 150 -2.56 -19.97 -11.04
N VAL A 151 -2.28 -18.67 -10.84
CA VAL A 151 -2.60 -17.65 -11.84
C VAL A 151 -1.65 -17.72 -13.03
N LEU A 152 -0.36 -17.98 -12.81
CA LEU A 152 0.59 -18.19 -13.90
C LEU A 152 0.23 -19.44 -14.73
N GLU A 153 -0.26 -20.50 -14.09
CA GLU A 153 -0.75 -21.70 -14.78
C GLU A 153 -2.02 -21.45 -15.61
N LEU A 154 -2.95 -20.64 -15.09
CA LEU A 154 -4.19 -20.29 -15.80
C LEU A 154 -3.97 -19.33 -16.97
N TYR A 155 -2.97 -18.45 -16.87
CA TYR A 155 -2.70 -17.37 -17.84
C TYR A 155 -1.25 -17.37 -18.34
N PRO A 156 -0.71 -18.50 -18.85
CA PRO A 156 0.73 -18.72 -19.04
C PRO A 156 1.38 -17.79 -20.09
N ARG A 157 0.57 -17.20 -20.97
CA ARG A 157 1.03 -16.26 -22.01
C ARG A 157 0.57 -14.82 -21.80
N GLN A 158 -0.23 -14.59 -20.77
CA GLN A 158 -1.04 -13.38 -20.60
C GLN A 158 -0.68 -12.61 -19.33
N VAL A 159 -0.09 -13.29 -18.36
CA VAL A 159 0.32 -12.71 -17.08
C VAL A 159 1.83 -12.75 -16.93
N ARG A 160 2.41 -11.62 -16.49
CA ARG A 160 3.75 -11.55 -15.90
C ARG A 160 3.63 -11.23 -14.41
N LEU A 161 4.37 -11.96 -13.58
CA LEU A 161 4.45 -11.71 -12.14
C LEU A 161 5.78 -11.04 -11.82
N VAL A 162 5.75 -9.84 -11.26
CA VAL A 162 6.91 -9.11 -10.78
C VAL A 162 6.95 -9.16 -9.25
N PHE A 163 8.13 -9.46 -8.70
CA PHE A 163 8.38 -9.43 -7.26
C PHE A 163 9.10 -8.15 -6.84
N LYS A 164 8.54 -7.47 -5.83
CA LYS A 164 9.11 -6.29 -5.18
C LYS A 164 9.38 -6.59 -3.70
N ASN A 165 10.60 -6.31 -3.24
CA ASN A 165 10.94 -6.50 -1.84
C ASN A 165 10.38 -5.36 -0.99
N PHE A 166 9.61 -5.68 0.05
CA PHE A 166 9.10 -4.69 0.99
C PHE A 166 9.30 -5.17 2.45
N PRO A 167 10.56 -5.32 2.90
CA PRO A 167 10.84 -5.81 4.25
C PRO A 167 10.31 -4.84 5.31
N LEU A 168 9.45 -5.34 6.20
CA LEU A 168 8.87 -4.57 7.29
C LEU A 168 9.88 -4.44 8.44
N ILE A 169 9.94 -3.25 9.04
CA ILE A 169 10.89 -2.93 10.12
C ILE A 169 10.72 -3.86 11.35
N ILE A 170 9.51 -4.36 11.58
CA ILE A 170 9.18 -5.27 12.67
C ILE A 170 9.82 -6.66 12.51
N HIS A 171 10.30 -7.01 11.31
CA HIS A 171 10.87 -8.31 11.02
C HIS A 171 12.41 -8.21 10.93
N PRO A 172 13.14 -8.77 11.92
CA PRO A 172 14.58 -8.48 12.12
C PRO A 172 15.50 -8.96 10.99
N PHE A 173 15.12 -10.01 10.27
CA PHE A 173 15.87 -10.61 9.16
C PHE A 173 15.26 -10.33 7.77
N ALA A 174 14.11 -9.64 7.68
CA ALA A 174 13.43 -9.36 6.41
C ALA A 174 14.33 -8.59 5.44
N ARG A 175 15.01 -7.56 5.94
CA ARG A 175 15.93 -6.75 5.13
C ARG A 175 17.13 -7.59 4.64
N THR A 176 17.69 -8.43 5.49
CA THR A 176 18.79 -9.32 5.10
C THR A 176 18.34 -10.36 4.06
N ALA A 177 17.15 -10.94 4.24
CA ALA A 177 16.55 -11.89 3.30
C ALA A 177 16.27 -11.23 1.94
N ALA A 178 15.76 -10.00 1.91
CA ALA A 178 15.55 -9.23 0.69
C ALA A 178 16.88 -8.96 -0.05
N MET A 179 17.91 -8.48 0.66
CA MET A 179 19.25 -8.26 0.09
C MET A 179 19.85 -9.56 -0.45
N ALA A 180 19.66 -10.68 0.26
CA ALA A 180 20.11 -12.00 -0.16
C ALA A 180 19.38 -12.49 -1.41
N ALA A 181 18.06 -12.30 -1.50
CA ALA A 181 17.30 -12.64 -2.69
C ALA A 181 17.77 -11.83 -3.91
N LEU A 182 18.02 -10.52 -3.74
CA LEU A 182 18.60 -9.67 -4.77
C LEU A 182 20.00 -10.13 -5.19
N ALA A 183 20.86 -10.54 -4.25
CA ALA A 183 22.18 -11.08 -4.56
C ALA A 183 22.11 -12.43 -5.31
N ALA A 184 21.11 -13.26 -5.00
CA ALA A 184 20.84 -14.47 -5.77
C ALA A 184 20.32 -14.15 -7.20
N ALA A 185 19.59 -13.05 -7.37
CA ALA A 185 19.15 -12.57 -8.69
C ALA A 185 20.32 -12.22 -9.61
N GLU A 186 21.38 -11.59 -9.07
CA GLU A 186 22.62 -11.27 -9.81
C GLU A 186 23.37 -12.51 -10.31
N GLN A 187 22.98 -13.69 -9.84
CA GLN A 187 23.50 -15.00 -10.23
C GLN A 187 22.44 -15.89 -10.90
N GLY A 188 21.30 -15.31 -11.31
CA GLY A 188 20.24 -16.01 -12.04
C GLY A 188 19.41 -16.99 -11.20
N LYS A 189 19.46 -16.91 -9.87
CA LYS A 189 18.79 -17.85 -8.95
C LYS A 189 17.80 -17.18 -8.01
N PHE A 190 17.20 -16.06 -8.41
CA PHE A 190 16.21 -15.35 -7.59
C PHE A 190 15.08 -16.27 -7.10
N TRP A 191 14.36 -16.91 -8.02
CA TRP A 191 13.18 -17.72 -7.68
C TRP A 191 13.53 -18.96 -6.84
N ALA A 192 14.63 -19.65 -7.17
CA ALA A 192 15.10 -20.77 -6.36
C ALA A 192 15.48 -20.33 -4.93
N PHE A 193 16.04 -19.13 -4.75
CA PHE A 193 16.37 -18.57 -3.44
C PHE A 193 15.11 -18.11 -2.69
N HIS A 194 14.21 -17.42 -3.39
CA HIS A 194 12.89 -16.99 -2.91
C HIS A 194 12.11 -18.14 -2.29
N ASP A 195 12.01 -19.27 -2.99
CA ASP A 195 11.24 -20.42 -2.51
C ASP A 195 11.83 -21.01 -1.23
N GLN A 196 13.17 -21.06 -1.13
CA GLN A 196 13.85 -21.55 0.06
C GLN A 196 13.65 -20.60 1.24
N LEU A 197 13.69 -19.27 1.02
CA LEU A 197 13.41 -18.28 2.05
C LEU A 197 12.00 -18.47 2.62
N PHE A 198 10.99 -18.63 1.77
CA PHE A 198 9.60 -18.82 2.23
C PHE A 198 9.40 -20.15 2.97
N ARG A 199 10.10 -21.22 2.58
CA ARG A 199 10.05 -22.51 3.31
C ARG A 199 10.51 -22.42 4.75
N ILE A 200 11.41 -21.49 5.06
CA ILE A 200 11.95 -21.31 6.42
C ILE A 200 11.56 -19.96 7.04
N SER A 201 10.54 -19.28 6.50
CA SER A 201 10.16 -17.91 6.85
C SER A 201 10.15 -17.64 8.36
N ALA A 202 9.49 -18.51 9.13
CA ALA A 202 9.36 -18.40 10.60
C ALA A 202 10.67 -18.62 11.38
N ALA A 203 11.65 -19.29 10.76
CA ALA A 203 12.93 -19.63 11.36
C ALA A 203 14.09 -18.89 10.69
N LEU A 204 13.83 -17.84 9.89
CA LEU A 204 14.87 -17.08 9.19
C LEU A 204 15.89 -16.50 10.18
N ASP A 205 17.17 -16.67 9.84
CA ASP A 205 18.32 -16.06 10.48
C ASP A 205 19.46 -15.94 9.44
N ASN A 206 20.53 -15.22 9.79
CA ASN A 206 21.64 -14.99 8.87
C ASN A 206 22.36 -16.29 8.44
N ASP A 207 22.45 -17.27 9.33
CA ASP A 207 23.16 -18.52 9.07
C ASP A 207 22.39 -19.37 8.05
N LYS A 208 21.08 -19.51 8.23
CA LYS A 208 20.21 -20.24 7.28
C LYS A 208 20.13 -19.56 5.93
N ILE A 209 20.09 -18.22 5.89
CA ILE A 209 20.17 -17.47 4.62
C ILE A 209 21.48 -17.80 3.89
N GLY A 210 22.61 -17.84 4.62
CA GLY A 210 23.90 -18.26 4.08
C GLY A 210 23.93 -19.72 3.61
N GLN A 211 23.28 -20.63 4.35
CA GLN A 211 23.16 -22.05 3.97
C GLN A 211 22.34 -22.22 2.69
N ILE A 212 21.25 -21.46 2.50
CA ILE A 212 20.48 -21.48 1.24
C ILE A 212 21.40 -21.10 0.07
N ALA A 213 22.22 -20.06 0.21
CA ALA A 213 23.16 -19.65 -0.84
C ALA A 213 24.14 -20.77 -1.21
N ALA A 214 24.71 -21.44 -0.21
CA ALA A 214 25.62 -22.56 -0.41
C ALA A 214 24.92 -23.76 -1.07
N ASN A 215 23.73 -24.13 -0.60
CA ASN A 215 22.95 -25.25 -1.13
C ASN A 215 22.52 -25.04 -2.58
N LEU A 216 22.20 -23.80 -2.94
CA LEU A 216 21.90 -23.40 -4.32
C LEU A 216 23.15 -23.24 -5.18
N LYS A 217 24.35 -23.52 -4.66
CA LYS A 217 25.64 -23.42 -5.37
C LYS A 217 25.84 -22.02 -5.97
N LEU A 218 25.55 -20.98 -5.18
CA LEU A 218 25.95 -19.61 -5.52
C LEU A 218 27.45 -19.43 -5.29
N ASP A 219 28.07 -18.49 -6.00
CA ASP A 219 29.37 -17.96 -5.58
C ASP A 219 29.15 -17.17 -4.28
N VAL A 220 29.46 -17.82 -3.15
CA VAL A 220 29.23 -17.28 -1.80
C VAL A 220 30.11 -16.04 -1.55
N LYS A 221 31.29 -15.95 -2.16
CA LYS A 221 32.17 -14.79 -2.01
C LYS A 221 31.56 -13.59 -2.72
N ARG A 222 31.13 -13.76 -3.97
CA ARG A 222 30.40 -12.73 -4.74
C ARG A 222 29.10 -12.34 -4.03
N PHE A 223 28.30 -13.33 -3.60
CA PHE A 223 27.04 -13.11 -2.89
C PHE A 223 27.20 -12.23 -1.65
N ARG A 224 28.20 -12.50 -0.81
CA ARG A 224 28.49 -11.67 0.38
C ARG A 224 28.92 -10.26 0.01
N ALA A 225 29.72 -10.11 -1.05
CA ALA A 225 30.13 -8.79 -1.55
C ALA A 225 28.93 -7.99 -2.09
N ASP A 226 28.04 -8.63 -2.85
CA ASP A 226 26.85 -8.00 -3.43
C ASP A 226 25.90 -7.52 -2.33
N ILE A 227 25.66 -8.33 -1.28
CA ILE A 227 24.85 -7.93 -0.11
C ILE A 227 25.42 -6.70 0.59
N ALA A 228 26.75 -6.59 0.72
CA ALA A 228 27.39 -5.44 1.35
C ALA A 228 27.46 -4.21 0.41
N GLY A 229 27.26 -4.40 -0.89
CA GLY A 229 27.42 -3.40 -1.93
C GLY A 229 26.36 -2.29 -1.92
N PRO A 230 26.67 -1.10 -2.45
CA PRO A 230 25.70 -0.02 -2.58
C PRO A 230 24.62 -0.29 -3.64
N VAL A 231 24.92 -1.08 -4.67
CA VAL A 231 24.01 -1.35 -5.80
C VAL A 231 22.73 -2.04 -5.33
N LEU A 232 22.86 -3.15 -4.59
CA LEU A 232 21.68 -3.86 -4.09
C LEU A 232 20.92 -3.08 -3.02
N ARG A 233 21.64 -2.27 -2.21
CA ARG A 233 21.00 -1.35 -1.26
C ARG A 233 20.12 -0.35 -1.99
N GLN A 234 20.62 0.27 -3.07
CA GLN A 234 19.83 1.19 -3.87
C GLN A 234 18.62 0.51 -4.51
N LYS A 235 18.78 -0.73 -5.02
CA LYS A 235 17.67 -1.50 -5.58
C LYS A 235 16.59 -1.81 -4.55
N LEU A 236 16.98 -2.18 -3.31
CA LEU A 236 16.03 -2.40 -2.23
C LEU A 236 15.33 -1.10 -1.80
N GLU A 237 16.04 0.02 -1.71
CA GLU A 237 15.43 1.31 -1.40
C GLU A 237 14.47 1.76 -2.51
N GLN A 238 14.76 1.45 -3.78
CA GLN A 238 13.84 1.68 -4.88
C GLN A 238 12.56 0.85 -4.72
N ASP A 239 12.66 -0.45 -4.42
CA ASP A 239 11.47 -1.29 -4.17
C ASP A 239 10.61 -0.74 -3.01
N LEU A 240 11.25 -0.27 -1.92
CA LEU A 240 10.56 0.36 -0.79
C LEU A 240 9.88 1.68 -1.18
N ASN A 241 10.53 2.52 -1.98
CA ASN A 241 9.96 3.78 -2.44
C ASN A 241 8.79 3.55 -3.39
N ASP A 242 8.92 2.63 -4.35
CA ASP A 242 7.83 2.26 -5.26
C ASP A 242 6.62 1.75 -4.48
N GLY A 243 6.84 0.96 -3.42
CA GLY A 243 5.77 0.51 -2.54
C GLY A 243 5.10 1.67 -1.78
N ARG A 244 5.87 2.58 -1.21
CA ARG A 244 5.33 3.76 -0.50
C ARG A 244 4.52 4.66 -1.45
N GLU A 245 5.01 4.92 -2.65
CA GLU A 245 4.32 5.71 -3.67
C GLU A 245 3.03 5.02 -4.15
N ALA A 246 3.05 3.69 -4.25
CA ALA A 246 1.89 2.86 -4.55
C ALA A 246 0.89 2.72 -3.38
N GLY A 247 1.18 3.30 -2.21
CA GLY A 247 0.33 3.23 -1.02
C GLY A 247 0.40 1.88 -0.28
N VAL A 248 1.51 1.14 -0.41
CA VAL A 248 1.77 -0.08 0.36
C VAL A 248 2.02 0.28 1.82
N ASP A 249 1.08 -0.14 2.66
CA ASP A 249 1.09 0.03 4.12
C ASP A 249 1.37 -1.28 4.87
N GLY A 250 1.46 -2.39 4.14
CA GLY A 250 1.76 -3.70 4.68
C GLY A 250 1.95 -4.75 3.59
N THR A 251 2.46 -5.92 4.00
CA THR A 251 2.71 -7.05 3.12
C THR A 251 1.84 -8.25 3.48
N PRO A 252 1.42 -9.07 2.50
CA PRO A 252 1.64 -8.87 1.06
C PRO A 252 0.67 -7.81 0.49
N SER A 253 1.14 -7.04 -0.49
CA SER A 253 0.29 -6.16 -1.31
C SER A 253 0.42 -6.56 -2.78
N ILE A 254 -0.72 -6.82 -3.44
CA ILE A 254 -0.79 -7.31 -4.82
C ILE A 254 -1.47 -6.25 -5.68
N PHE A 255 -0.90 -5.97 -6.85
CA PHE A 255 -1.45 -5.04 -7.84
C PHE A 255 -1.57 -5.73 -9.20
N VAL A 256 -2.67 -5.54 -9.91
CA VAL A 256 -2.90 -6.02 -11.28
C VAL A 256 -2.99 -4.79 -12.20
N ASN A 257 -2.00 -4.60 -13.09
CA ASN A 257 -1.85 -3.37 -13.90
C ASN A 257 -2.01 -2.08 -13.07
N GLY A 258 -1.42 -2.05 -11.87
CA GLY A 258 -1.51 -0.91 -10.97
C GLY A 258 -2.80 -0.82 -10.15
N ARG A 259 -3.79 -1.70 -10.35
CA ARG A 259 -4.99 -1.77 -9.48
C ARG A 259 -4.71 -2.68 -8.29
N ARG A 260 -4.90 -2.19 -7.07
CA ARG A 260 -4.71 -3.00 -5.85
C ARG A 260 -5.76 -4.11 -5.76
N LEU A 261 -5.31 -5.33 -5.45
CA LEU A 261 -6.16 -6.47 -5.12
C LEU A 261 -6.50 -6.46 -3.63
N ASN A 262 -7.76 -6.20 -3.29
CA ASN A 262 -8.22 -6.15 -1.90
C ASN A 262 -8.60 -7.52 -1.33
N ASP A 263 -9.13 -8.41 -2.17
CA ASP A 263 -9.43 -9.81 -1.83
C ASP A 263 -8.35 -10.72 -2.42
N ARG A 264 -7.54 -11.33 -1.55
CA ARG A 264 -6.44 -12.24 -1.93
C ARG A 264 -6.95 -13.66 -2.22
N SER A 265 -8.07 -13.76 -2.93
CA SER A 265 -8.65 -15.01 -3.39
C SER A 265 -8.35 -15.24 -4.87
N LEU A 266 -8.24 -16.51 -5.29
CA LEU A 266 -8.07 -16.83 -6.70
C LEU A 266 -9.23 -16.27 -7.57
N PRO A 267 -10.52 -16.38 -7.18
CA PRO A 267 -11.60 -15.79 -7.97
C PRO A 267 -11.46 -14.29 -8.18
N ALA A 268 -11.13 -13.52 -7.14
CA ALA A 268 -10.98 -12.07 -7.25
C ALA A 268 -9.78 -11.69 -8.15
N LEU A 269 -8.66 -12.38 -7.98
CA LEU A 269 -7.48 -12.15 -8.82
C LEU A 269 -7.76 -12.50 -10.30
N ARG A 270 -8.41 -13.63 -10.56
CA ARG A 270 -8.84 -14.01 -11.92
C ARG A 270 -9.75 -12.97 -12.54
N GLN A 271 -10.75 -12.50 -11.79
CA GLN A 271 -11.66 -11.46 -12.26
C GLN A 271 -10.89 -10.20 -12.69
N MET A 272 -9.95 -9.72 -11.87
CA MET A 272 -9.15 -8.55 -12.23
C MET A 272 -8.28 -8.79 -13.47
N VAL A 273 -7.66 -9.97 -13.60
CA VAL A 273 -6.90 -10.35 -14.79
C VAL A 273 -7.79 -10.37 -16.03
N ASP A 274 -8.97 -10.99 -15.96
CA ASP A 274 -9.92 -11.09 -17.08
C ASP A 274 -10.43 -9.70 -17.52
N GLU A 275 -10.71 -8.80 -16.56
CA GLU A 275 -11.07 -7.41 -16.84
C GLU A 275 -9.97 -6.64 -17.58
N GLU A 276 -8.70 -6.78 -17.16
CA GLU A 276 -7.57 -6.12 -17.82
C GLU A 276 -7.31 -6.70 -19.22
N LEU A 277 -7.49 -8.01 -19.41
CA LEU A 277 -7.41 -8.63 -20.72
C LEU A 277 -8.53 -8.16 -21.66
N ALA A 278 -9.75 -7.98 -21.14
CA ALA A 278 -10.86 -7.46 -21.94
C ALA A 278 -10.61 -6.03 -22.44
N LYS A 279 -10.02 -5.17 -21.61
CA LYS A 279 -9.66 -3.78 -22.00
C LYS A 279 -8.62 -3.72 -23.13
N LYS A 280 -7.74 -4.71 -23.25
CA LYS A 280 -6.71 -4.77 -24.31
C LYS A 280 -7.23 -5.27 -25.65
N ARG A 281 -8.44 -5.85 -25.67
CA ARG A 281 -9.08 -6.37 -26.90
C ARG A 281 -9.94 -5.32 -27.62
N ASN A 282 -10.26 -4.23 -26.93
CA ASN A 282 -11.01 -3.07 -27.42
C ASN A 282 -10.05 -1.90 -27.69
#